data_AF-A0A535TPQ7-F1
#
_entry.id   AF-A0A535TPQ7-F1
#
_cell.length_a   1.000
_cell.length_b   1.000
_cell.length_c   1.000
_cell.angle_alpha   90.00
_cell.angle_beta   90.00
_cell.angle_gamma   90.00
#
_symmetry.space_group_name_H-M   'P 1'
#
loop_
_entity.id
_entity.type
_entity.pdbx_description
1 polymer ?
#
loop_
_entity_poly.entity_id
_entity_poly.type
_entity_poly.pdbx_seq_one_letter_code
_entity_poly.pdbx_strand_id
1 'polypeptide(L)' 'MTESPLTERQWVRRGELLEAARRVFERDGYHAATVSSIVQVAGLSQGAFYLYFADKKGVFAALQE' A
#
# COMPACT_ATOMS: atom_id res chain seq x y z
N MET A 1 9.71 -24.00 5.28
CA MET A 1 9.51 -22.53 5.24
C MET A 1 8.95 -22.23 3.87
N THR A 2 7.63 -22.32 3.71
CA THR A 2 7.01 -22.30 2.38
C THR A 2 6.61 -20.87 2.05
N GLU A 3 7.45 -20.18 1.28
CA GLU A 3 7.05 -18.97 0.57
C GLU A 3 6.02 -19.36 -0.48
N SER A 4 4.74 -19.26 -0.12
CA SER A 4 3.64 -19.49 -1.05
C SER A 4 3.67 -18.37 -2.10
N PRO A 5 3.71 -18.67 -3.41
CA PRO A 5 3.73 -17.64 -4.43
C PRO A 5 2.46 -16.79 -4.29
N LEU A 6 2.66 -15.47 -4.13
CA LEU A 6 1.56 -14.52 -4.06
C LEU A 6 0.64 -14.74 -5.26
N THR A 7 -0.63 -15.01 -5.01
CA THR A 7 -1.62 -15.24 -6.08
C THR A 7 -1.72 -13.99 -6.98
N GLU A 8 -2.17 -14.13 -8.22
CA GLU A 8 -2.34 -13.00 -9.14
C GLU A 8 -3.17 -11.87 -8.53
N ARG A 9 -4.21 -12.24 -7.76
CA ARG A 9 -5.03 -11.30 -6.99
C ARG A 9 -4.22 -10.53 -5.94
N GLN A 10 -3.24 -11.16 -5.30
CA GLN A 10 -2.39 -10.48 -4.30
C GLN A 10 -1.47 -9.44 -4.95
N TRP A 11 -0.92 -9.71 -6.13
CA TRP A 11 -0.11 -8.73 -6.87
C TRP A 11 -0.94 -7.53 -7.33
N VAL A 12 -2.17 -7.77 -7.81
CA VAL A 12 -3.11 -6.69 -8.17
C VAL A 12 -3.38 -5.78 -6.97
N ARG A 13 -3.70 -6.35 -5.80
CA ARG A 13 -3.94 -5.55 -4.58
C ARG A 13 -2.72 -4.76 -4.13
N ARG A 14 -1.52 -5.33 -4.24
CA ARG A 14 -0.28 -4.60 -3.94
C ARG A 14 -0.11 -3.39 -4.88
N GLY A 15 -0.40 -3.56 -6.17
CA GLY A 15 -0.37 -2.48 -7.16
C GLY A 15 -1.38 -1.37 -6.86
N GLU A 16 -2.62 -1.73 -6.52
CA GLU A 16 -3.66 -0.77 -6.12
C GLU A 16 -3.25 0.08 -4.91
N LEU A 17 -2.61 -0.55 -3.91
CA LEU A 17 -2.08 0.15 -2.74
C LEU A 17 -0.95 1.11 -3.08
N LEU A 18 -0.04 0.74 -3.99
CA LEU A 18 1.06 1.60 -4.43
C LEU A 18 0.54 2.83 -5.19
N GLU A 19 -0.38 2.63 -6.13
CA GLU A 19 -1.00 3.74 -6.87
C GLU A 19 -1.78 4.68 -5.94
N ALA A 20 -2.54 4.13 -4.99
CA ALA A 20 -3.24 4.93 -3.98
C ALA A 20 -2.26 5.69 -3.07
N ALA A 21 -1.18 5.03 -2.65
CA ALA A 21 -0.15 5.64 -1.82
C ALA A 21 0.52 6.81 -2.54
N ARG A 22 0.89 6.64 -3.82
CA ARG A 22 1.46 7.72 -4.64
C ARG A 22 0.54 8.94 -4.66
N ARG A 23 -0.75 8.74 -4.98
CA ARG A 23 -1.74 9.83 -5.02
C ARG A 23 -1.89 10.55 -3.68
N VAL A 24 -1.93 9.80 -2.59
CA VAL A 24 -2.06 10.37 -1.25
C VAL A 24 -0.79 11.15 -0.86
N PHE A 25 0.40 10.61 -1.15
CA PHE A 25 1.66 11.31 -0.88
C PHE A 25 1.81 12.58 -1.72
N GLU A 26 1.40 12.57 -2.98
CA GLU A 26 1.40 13.74 -3.86
C GLU A 26 0.41 14.81 -3.40
N ARG A 27 -0.80 14.40 -2.94
CA ARG A 27 -1.85 15.32 -2.51
C ARG A 27 -1.60 15.93 -1.14
N ASP A 28 -1.24 15.11 -0.16
CA ASP A 28 -1.19 15.51 1.25
C ASP A 28 0.26 15.72 1.76
N GLY A 29 1.25 15.28 0.99
CA GLY A 29 2.63 15.17 1.45
C GLY A 29 2.85 13.94 2.35
N TYR A 30 4.12 13.51 2.45
CA TYR A 30 4.48 12.31 3.21
C TYR A 30 4.04 12.36 4.68
N HIS A 31 4.18 13.51 5.35
CA HIS A 31 3.90 13.62 6.79
C HIS A 31 2.41 13.51 7.10
N ALA A 32 1.54 14.16 6.34
CA ALA A 32 0.09 14.14 6.57
C ALA A 32 -0.60 12.87 6.04
N ALA A 33 0.02 12.16 5.09
CA ALA A 33 -0.47 10.88 4.62
C ALA A 33 -0.60 9.85 5.77
N THR A 34 -1.64 9.02 5.74
CA THR A 34 -1.88 7.96 6.72
C THR A 34 -2.23 6.64 6.02
N VAL A 35 -2.07 5.51 6.71
CA VAL A 35 -2.53 4.22 6.19
C VAL A 35 -4.02 4.26 5.86
N SER A 36 -4.81 4.97 6.68
CA SER A 36 -6.26 5.14 6.46
C SER A 36 -6.58 5.85 5.15
N SER A 37 -5.91 6.96 4.84
CA SER A 37 -6.16 7.70 3.60
C SER A 37 -5.76 6.89 2.37
N ILE A 38 -4.66 6.12 2.45
CA ILE A 38 -4.21 5.23 1.38
C ILE A 38 -5.25 4.16 1.08
N VAL A 39 -5.71 3.42 2.09
CA VAL A 39 -6.66 2.33 1.86
C VAL A 39 -8.03 2.81 1.44
N GLN A 40 -8.44 4.01 1.88
CA GLN A 40 -9.66 4.65 1.37
C GLN A 40 -9.56 4.96 -0.13
N VAL A 41 -8.42 5.48 -0.60
CA VAL A 41 -8.19 5.74 -2.03
C VAL A 41 -8.10 4.44 -2.83
N ALA A 42 -7.50 3.39 -2.25
CA ALA A 42 -7.42 2.07 -2.88
C ALA A 42 -8.74 1.29 -2.89
N GLY A 43 -9.75 1.71 -2.10
CA GLY A 43 -10.97 0.92 -1.90
C GLY A 43 -10.72 -0.39 -1.14
N LEU A 44 -9.71 -0.42 -0.26
CA LEU A 44 -9.30 -1.60 0.50
C LEU A 44 -9.45 -1.37 2.00
N SER A 45 -9.33 -2.45 2.78
CA SER A 45 -9.30 -2.37 4.24
C SER A 45 -7.89 -2.12 4.76
N GLN A 46 -7.76 -1.60 5.98
CA GLN A 46 -6.46 -1.51 6.65
C GLN A 46 -5.82 -2.90 6.86
N GLY A 47 -6.63 -3.91 7.15
CA GLY A 47 -6.14 -5.29 7.24
C GLY A 47 -5.48 -5.76 5.94
N ALA A 48 -6.05 -5.41 4.79
CA ALA A 48 -5.45 -5.71 3.49
C ALA A 48 -4.12 -4.99 3.29
N PHE A 49 -3.97 -3.74 3.75
CA PHE A 49 -2.69 -3.02 3.70
C PHE A 49 -1.59 -3.75 4.45
N TYR A 50 -1.88 -4.19 5.69
CA TYR A 50 -0.89 -4.86 6.55
C TYR A 50 -0.49 -6.26 6.07
N LEU A 51 -1.17 -6.84 5.07
CA LEU A 51 -0.71 -8.04 4.37
C LEU A 51 0.49 -7.77 3.45
N TYR A 52 0.68 -6.53 3.00
CA TYR A 52 1.72 -6.16 2.03
C TYR A 52 2.77 -5.21 2.59
N PHE A 53 2.37 -4.30 3.48
CA PHE A 53 3.23 -3.26 4.03
C PHE A 53 3.07 -3.15 5.53
N ALA A 54 4.19 -3.11 6.26
CA ALA A 54 4.16 -2.98 7.71
C ALA A 54 3.63 -1.61 8.17
N ASP A 55 3.90 -0.55 7.40
CA ASP A 55 3.51 0.81 7.72
C ASP A 55 3.59 1.74 6.49
N LYS A 56 3.36 3.04 6.71
CA LYS A 56 3.50 4.10 5.70
C LYS A 56 4.93 4.23 5.15
N LYS A 57 5.96 3.91 5.93
CA LYS A 57 7.36 3.93 5.47
C LYS A 57 7.61 2.78 4.49
N GLY A 58 7.08 1.60 4.76
CA GLY A 58 7.21 0.42 3.90
C GLY A 58 6.61 0.65 2.52
N VAL A 59 5.38 1.18 2.44
CA VAL A 59 4.78 1.50 1.13
C VAL A 59 5.50 2.64 0.42
N PHE A 60 6.03 3.62 1.16
CA PHE A 60 6.82 4.70 0.58
C PHE A 60 8.15 4.20 0.00
N ALA A 61 8.86 3.34 0.73
CA ALA A 61 10.10 2.73 0.27
C ALA A 61 9.87 1.91 -1.01
N ALA A 62 8.78 1.14 -1.06
CA ALA A 62 8.41 0.36 -2.24
C ALA A 62 8.02 1.21 -3.49
N LEU A 63 7.82 2.53 -3.34
CA LEU A 63 7.63 3.45 -4.46
C LEU A 63 8.97 4.04 -4.97
N GLN A 64 10.08 3.81 -4.26
CA GLN A 64 11.41 4.30 -4.61
C GLN A 64 12.31 3.21 -5.21
N GLU A 65 11.84 1.96 -5.24
CA GLU A 65 12.47 0.81 -5.92
C GLU A 65 12.01 0.74 -7.38
#